data_AF-A0A829FC04-F1
#
_entry.id   AF-A0A829FC04-F1
#
_cell.length_a   1.000
_cell.length_b   1.000
_cell.length_c   1.000
_cell.angle_alpha   90.00
_cell.angle_beta   90.00
_cell.angle_gamma   90.00
#
_symmetry.space_group_name_H-M   'P 1'
#
loop_
_entity.id
_entity.type
_entity.pdbx_description
1 polymer ?
#
loop_
_entity_poly.entity_id
_entity_poly.type
_entity_poly.pdbx_seq_one_letter_code
_entity_poly.pdbx_strand_id
1 'polypeptide(L)' 'MKVEFVYQYTFETLQQLDLELFDYVNWWNHLRLHGTLGYETPVGYRNQRLAQRILDNELGCANASEAV' A
#
# COMPACT_ATOMS: atom_id res chain seq x y z
N MET A 1 -9.59 10.35 14.97
CA MET A 1 -10.85 9.62 14.77
C MET A 1 -10.55 8.46 13.81
N LYS A 2 -10.64 7.20 14.25
CA LYS A 2 -10.54 6.04 13.36
C LYS A 2 -11.96 5.74 12.88
N VAL A 3 -12.22 5.95 11.59
CA VAL A 3 -13.46 5.51 10.96
C VAL A 3 -13.24 4.05 10.58
N GLU A 4 -13.87 3.14 11.29
CA GLU A 4 -13.89 1.73 10.94
C GLU A 4 -15.05 1.53 9.97
N PHE A 5 -14.74 1.10 8.75
CA PHE A 5 -15.68 0.90 7.64
C PHE A 5 -16.95 0.12 8.00
N VAL A 6 -16.86 -0.75 9.00
CA VAL A 6 -17.93 -1.66 9.42
C VAL A 6 -18.77 -1.11 10.58
N TYR A 7 -18.35 -0.02 11.24
CA TYR A 7 -19.04 0.42 12.45
C TYR A 7 -20.30 1.24 12.12
N GLN A 8 -21.46 0.67 12.44
CA GLN A 8 -22.81 1.25 12.28
C GLN A 8 -23.35 1.38 10.85
N TYR A 9 -22.81 0.64 9.88
CA TYR A 9 -23.35 0.62 8.51
C TYR A 9 -24.16 -0.66 8.25
N THR A 10 -25.40 -0.49 7.82
CA THR A 10 -26.26 -1.58 7.32
C THR A 10 -26.36 -1.49 5.82
N PHE A 11 -25.93 -2.54 5.13
CA PHE A 11 -26.05 -2.64 3.67
C PHE A 11 -27.40 -3.23 3.30
N GLU A 12 -28.08 -2.61 2.34
CA GLU A 12 -29.40 -3.08 1.87
C GLU A 12 -29.27 -4.26 0.90
N THR A 13 -28.14 -4.36 0.20
CA THR A 13 -27.86 -5.41 -0.79
C THR A 13 -26.42 -5.87 -0.75
N LEU A 14 -26.16 -7.09 -1.24
CA LEU A 14 -24.80 -7.60 -1.42
C LEU A 14 -24.01 -6.79 -2.44
N GLN A 15 -24.65 -6.31 -3.52
CA GLN A 15 -23.96 -5.46 -4.50
C GLN A 15 -23.47 -4.15 -3.89
N GLN A 16 -24.26 -3.54 -3.01
CA GLN A 16 -23.86 -2.34 -2.28
C GLN A 16 -22.66 -2.60 -1.38
N LEU A 17 -22.68 -3.71 -0.63
CA LEU A 17 -21.55 -4.12 0.21
C LEU A 17 -20.27 -4.29 -0.63
N ASP A 18 -20.35 -4.98 -1.77
CA ASP A 18 -19.19 -5.21 -2.64
C ASP A 18 -18.61 -3.89 -3.18
N LEU A 19 -19.47 -2.96 -3.61
CA LEU A 19 -19.04 -1.66 -4.12
C LEU A 19 -18.34 -0.83 -3.04
N GLU A 20 -18.99 -0.68 -1.89
CA GLU A 20 -18.45 0.11 -0.78
C GLU A 20 -17.16 -0.51 -0.22
N LEU A 21 -17.07 -1.86 -0.19
CA LEU A 21 -15.87 -2.55 0.22
C LEU A 21 -14.71 -2.28 -0.73
N PHE A 22 -14.97 -2.29 -2.04
CA PHE A 22 -13.96 -1.98 -3.04
C PHE A 22 -13.45 -0.54 -2.88
N ASP A 23 -14.35 0.41 -2.68
CA ASP A 23 -14.00 1.81 -2.44
C ASP A 23 -13.18 1.99 -1.16
N TYR A 24 -13.54 1.30 -0.08
CA TYR A 24 -12.77 1.34 1.16
C TYR A 24 -11.37 0.76 1.02
N VAL A 25 -11.23 -0.40 0.36
CA VAL A 25 -9.93 -1.02 0.09
C VAL A 25 -9.07 -0.09 -0.76
N ASN A 26 -9.66 0.53 -1.78
CA ASN A 26 -8.96 1.50 -2.63
C ASN A 26 -8.49 2.71 -1.82
N TRP A 27 -9.38 3.32 -1.02
CA TRP A 27 -9.03 4.45 -0.16
C TRP A 27 -7.91 4.10 0.84
N TRP A 28 -8.00 2.94 1.51
CA TRP A 28 -6.99 2.51 2.46
C TRP A 28 -5.62 2.32 1.81
N ASN A 29 -5.58 1.73 0.61
CA ASN A 29 -4.32 1.39 -0.07
C ASN A 29 -3.69 2.58 -0.78
N HIS A 30 -4.49 3.48 -1.35
CA HIS A 30 -4.02 4.51 -2.28
C HIS A 30 -4.13 5.94 -1.76
N LEU A 31 -5.03 6.23 -0.83
CA LEU A 31 -5.31 7.60 -0.39
C LEU A 31 -4.98 7.84 1.09
N ARG A 32 -5.12 6.80 1.92
CA ARG A 32 -4.87 6.92 3.35
C ARG A 32 -3.38 7.01 3.66
N LEU A 33 -3.00 8.07 4.38
CA LEU A 33 -1.64 8.25 4.88
C LEU A 33 -1.50 7.62 6.26
N HIS A 34 -0.44 6.83 6.44
CA HIS A 34 -0.18 6.12 7.68
C HIS A 34 1.04 6.71 8.39
N GLY A 35 0.86 7.26 9.59
CA GLY A 35 1.96 7.84 10.38
C GLY A 35 3.07 6.82 10.70
N THR A 36 2.73 5.54 10.90
CA THR A 36 3.70 4.45 11.09
C THR A 36 4.51 4.13 9.82
N LEU A 37 3.99 4.51 8.65
CA LEU A 37 4.69 4.41 7.36
C LEU A 37 5.36 5.73 6.97
N GLY A 38 5.56 6.66 7.91
CA GLY A 38 6.19 7.95 7.59
C GLY A 38 5.28 8.90 6.81
N TYR A 39 3.97 8.82 7.00
CA TYR A 39 2.95 9.58 6.25
C TYR A 39 2.86 9.19 4.77
N GLU A 40 3.08 7.91 4.48
CA GLU A 40 2.90 7.34 3.15
C GLU A 40 1.67 6.45 3.06
N THR A 41 1.24 6.20 1.83
CA THR A 41 0.20 5.21 1.55
C THR A 41 0.81 3.81 1.53
N PRO A 42 0.04 2.76 1.86
CA PRO A 42 0.53 1.39 1.82
C PRO A 42 1.14 0.99 0.46
N VAL A 43 0.52 1.44 -0.64
CA VAL A 43 1.04 1.19 -2.00
C VAL A 43 2.33 1.98 -2.25
N GLY A 44 2.39 3.24 -1.83
CA GLY A 44 3.61 4.06 -1.92
C GLY A 44 4.79 3.40 -1.21
N TYR A 45 4.58 2.99 0.04
CA TYR A 45 5.58 2.30 0.84
C TYR A 45 6.07 1.00 0.18
N ARG A 46 5.14 0.18 -0.35
CA ARG A 46 5.48 -1.04 -1.08
C ARG A 46 6.35 -0.74 -2.31
N ASN A 47 5.97 0.26 -3.09
CA ASN A 47 6.68 0.61 -4.32
C ASN A 47 8.09 1.12 -4.04
N GLN A 48 8.27 1.95 -3.01
CA GLN A 48 9.60 2.40 -2.59
C GLN A 48 10.48 1.23 -2.16
N ARG A 49 9.93 0.30 -1.36
CA ARG A 49 10.66 -0.89 -0.93
C ARG A 49 11.03 -1.80 -2.10
N LEU A 50 10.18 -1.90 -3.12
CA LEU A 50 10.49 -2.62 -4.34
C LEU A 50 11.58 -1.93 -5.16
N ALA A 51 11.51 -0.61 -5.33
CA ALA A 51 12.53 0.17 -6.01
C ALA A 51 13.90 0.04 -5.32
N GLN A 52 13.93 0.12 -3.99
CA GLN A 52 15.15 -0.07 -3.21
C GLN A 52 15.74 -1.46 -3.42
N ARG A 53 14.91 -2.52 -3.39
CA ARG A 53 15.37 -3.88 -3.67
C ARG A 53 15.96 -4.04 -5.07
N ILE A 54 15.37 -3.40 -6.07
CA ILE A 54 15.87 -3.43 -7.44
C ILE A 54 17.24 -2.75 -7.49
N LEU A 55 17.36 -1.55 -6.89
CA LEU A 55 18.62 -0.81 -6.84
C LEU A 55 19.72 -1.59 -6.10
N ASP A 56 19.41 -2.19 -4.96
CA ASP A 56 20.37 -2.99 -4.19
C ASP A 56 20.85 -4.20 -5.00
N ASN A 57 19.97 -4.82 -5.78
CA ASN A 57 20.31 -5.92 -6.67
C ASN A 57 21.18 -5.46 -7.85
N GLU A 58 20.88 -4.31 -8.45
CA GLU A 58 21.67 -3.71 -9.53
C GLU A 58 23.07 -3.30 -9.06
N LEU A 59 23.18 -2.64 -7.90
CA LEU A 59 24.46 -2.28 -7.28
C LEU A 59 25.25 -3.51 -6.83
N GLY A 60 24.58 -4.55 -6.32
CA GLY A 60 25.21 -5.83 -6.03
C GLY A 60 25.81 -6.49 -7.27
N CYS A 61 25.15 -6.36 -8.43
CA CYS A 61 25.63 -6.86 -9.70
C CYS A 61 26.83 -6.03 -10.23
N ALA A 62 26.79 -4.70 -10.08
CA ALA A 62 27.88 -3.81 -10.48
C ALA A 62 29.16 -4.07 -9.66
N ASN A 63 29.04 -4.15 -8.33
CA ASN A 63 30.18 -4.40 -7.44
C ASN A 63 30.76 -5.81 -7.61
N ALA A 64 29.98 -6.79 -8.07
CA ALA A 64 30.46 -8.14 -8.40
C ALA A 64 31.25 -8.17 -9.72
N SER A 65 30.97 -7.26 -10.66
CA SER A 65 31.72 -7.13 -11.92
C SER A 65 33.04 -6.37 -11.77
N GLU A 66 33.18 -5.51 -10.77
CA GLU A 66 34.41 -4.74 -10.49
C GLU A 66 35.41 -5.50 -9.60
N ALA A 67 35.02 -6.65 -9.05
CA ALA A 67 35.86 -7.48 -8.18
C ALA A 67 36.76 -8.50 -8.93
N VAL A 68 37.01 -8.29 -10.23
CA VAL A 68 37.85 -9.15 -11.10
C VAL A 68 39.09 -8.43 -11.58
#